data_AF-A0A7C6XS75-F1
#
_entry.id   AF-A0A7C6XS75-F1
#
_cell.length_a   1.000
_cell.length_b   1.000
_cell.length_c   1.000
_cell.angle_alpha   90.00
_cell.angle_beta   90.00
_cell.angle_gamma   90.00
#
_symmetry.space_group_name_H-M   'P 1'
#
loop_
_entity.id
_entity.type
_entity.pdbx_description
1 polymer ?
#
loop_
_entity_poly.entity_id
_entity_poly.type
_entity_poly.pdbx_seq_one_letter_code
_entity_poly.pdbx_strand_id
1 'polypeptide(L)'
;MAEPMIACCGLDCATCGAYIATQADDREAQERVLAKWRVEYNHPDMTLEWVICDGCIAVGGRLSTHCGECAIRACAMEKGVDTCGHCVDYACDKVSGLLNAVPAARATLDAIRRDIGATS
;
A
#
# COMPACT_ATOMS: atom_id res chain seq x y z
N MET A 1 -3.31 -11.15 -16.73
CA MET A 1 -2.78 -10.88 -15.37
C MET A 1 -2.69 -9.37 -15.26
N ALA A 2 -3.24 -8.76 -14.20
CA ALA A 2 -3.15 -7.31 -14.03
C ALA A 2 -1.68 -6.90 -13.84
N GLU A 3 -1.28 -5.75 -14.38
CA GLU A 3 0.06 -5.20 -14.14
C GLU A 3 0.19 -4.81 -12.65
N PRO A 4 1.32 -5.13 -11.99
CA PRO A 4 1.50 -4.88 -10.57
C PRO A 4 1.53 -3.37 -10.30
N MET A 5 0.79 -2.95 -9.27
CA MET A 5 0.75 -1.56 -8.81
C MET A 5 1.42 -1.47 -7.45
N ILE A 6 2.74 -1.31 -7.44
CA ILE A 6 3.53 -1.38 -6.22
C ILE A 6 3.41 -0.10 -5.41
N ALA A 7 2.79 -0.20 -4.23
CA ALA A 7 2.70 0.87 -3.24
C ALA A 7 4.08 1.26 -2.69
N CYS A 8 4.14 2.41 -2.01
CA CYS A 8 5.40 2.91 -1.44
C CYS A 8 6.09 1.90 -0.52
N CYS A 9 5.30 1.10 0.19
CA CYS A 9 5.78 0.07 1.12
C CYS A 9 6.09 -1.29 0.48
N GLY A 10 5.88 -1.48 -0.83
CA GLY A 10 6.16 -2.75 -1.52
C GLY A 10 4.98 -3.71 -1.66
N LEU A 11 3.81 -3.33 -1.13
CA LEU A 11 2.56 -4.06 -1.35
C LEU A 11 2.02 -3.82 -2.76
N ASP A 12 1.35 -4.81 -3.34
CA ASP A 12 0.74 -4.69 -4.66
C ASP A 12 -0.74 -4.30 -4.55
N CYS A 13 -1.06 -3.04 -4.88
CA CYS A 13 -2.42 -2.55 -4.92
C CYS A 13 -3.29 -3.30 -5.95
N ALA A 14 -2.71 -3.86 -7.02
CA ALA A 14 -3.46 -4.62 -8.02
C ALA A 14 -4.06 -5.92 -7.47
N THR A 15 -3.57 -6.39 -6.32
CA THR A 15 -4.11 -7.57 -5.62
C THR A 15 -4.91 -7.22 -4.36
N CYS A 16 -5.02 -5.93 -4.03
CA CYS A 16 -5.72 -5.46 -2.85
C CYS A 16 -7.24 -5.48 -3.04
N GLY A 17 -7.96 -6.23 -2.20
CA GLY A 17 -9.42 -6.32 -2.26
C GLY A 17 -10.14 -4.97 -2.16
N ALA A 18 -9.63 -4.05 -1.33
CA ALA A 18 -10.16 -2.69 -1.19
C ALA A 18 -10.04 -1.89 -2.50
N TYR A 19 -8.86 -1.94 -3.13
CA TYR A 19 -8.63 -1.27 -4.42
C TYR A 19 -9.51 -1.87 -5.52
N ILE A 20 -9.50 -3.20 -5.67
CA ILE A 20 -10.30 -3.92 -6.68
C ILE A 20 -11.78 -3.58 -6.54
N ALA A 21 -12.33 -3.66 -5.32
CA ALA A 21 -13.73 -3.34 -5.06
C ALA A 21 -14.07 -1.86 -5.31
N THR A 22 -13.11 -0.95 -5.06
CA THR A 22 -13.26 0.48 -5.33
C THR A 22 -13.28 0.78 -6.83
N GLN A 23 -12.41 0.14 -7.62
CA GLN A 23 -12.37 0.33 -9.08
C GLN A 23 -13.55 -0.32 -9.80
N ALA A 24 -14.09 -1.41 -9.24
CA ALA A 24 -15.28 -2.09 -9.76
C ALA A 24 -16.60 -1.39 -9.37
N ASP A 25 -16.56 -0.36 -8.53
CA ASP A 25 -17.74 0.25 -7.89
C ASP A 25 -18.65 -0.79 -7.19
N ASP A 26 -18.05 -1.86 -6.66
CA ASP A 26 -18.75 -2.99 -6.06
C ASP A 26 -18.89 -2.77 -4.54
N ARG A 27 -20.05 -2.22 -4.15
CA ARG A 27 -20.37 -1.96 -2.74
C ARG A 27 -20.39 -3.23 -1.88
N GLU A 28 -20.89 -4.35 -2.39
CA GLU A 28 -20.95 -5.60 -1.62
C GLU A 28 -19.54 -6.14 -1.37
N ALA A 29 -18.64 -6.04 -2.36
CA ALA A 29 -17.23 -6.37 -2.17
C ALA A 29 -16.54 -5.46 -1.15
N GLN A 30 -16.82 -4.16 -1.16
CA GLN A 30 -16.31 -3.22 -0.15
C GLN A 30 -16.76 -3.62 1.26
N GLU A 31 -18.03 -3.98 1.43
CA GLU A 31 -18.57 -4.43 2.73
C GLU A 31 -17.94 -5.75 3.19
N ARG A 32 -17.68 -6.69 2.29
CA ARG A 32 -16.96 -7.94 2.62
C ARG A 32 -15.53 -7.68 3.09
N VAL A 33 -14.80 -6.78 2.40
CA VAL A 33 -13.44 -6.38 2.80
C VAL A 33 -13.48 -5.69 4.16
N LEU A 34 -14.44 -4.78 4.37
CA LEU A 34 -14.60 -4.07 5.63
C LEU A 34 -14.88 -5.02 6.80
N ALA A 35 -15.82 -5.96 6.62
CA ALA A 35 -16.15 -6.95 7.64
C ALA A 35 -14.94 -7.81 8.03
N LYS A 36 -14.15 -8.22 7.02
CA LYS A 36 -12.89 -8.97 7.24
C LYS A 36 -11.88 -8.14 8.03
N TRP A 37 -11.64 -6.89 7.63
CA TRP A 37 -10.64 -6.01 8.25
C TRP A 37 -11.01 -5.62 9.68
N ARG A 38 -12.30 -5.42 9.99
CA ARG A 38 -12.77 -5.18 11.36
C ARG A 38 -12.34 -6.30 12.32
N VAL A 39 -12.35 -7.55 11.85
CA VAL A 39 -11.90 -8.71 12.64
C VAL A 39 -10.38 -8.81 12.66
N GLU A 40 -9.72 -8.77 11.50
CA GLU A 40 -8.27 -8.96 11.38
C GLU A 40 -7.48 -7.90 12.15
N TYR A 41 -7.96 -6.66 12.16
CA TYR A 41 -7.32 -5.53 12.84
C TYR A 41 -7.95 -5.21 14.19
N ASN A 42 -8.90 -6.03 14.66
CA ASN A 42 -9.62 -5.82 15.92
C ASN A 42 -10.16 -4.39 16.07
N HIS A 43 -10.79 -3.87 15.01
CA HIS A 43 -11.26 -2.50 14.92
C HIS A 43 -12.71 -2.46 14.40
N PRO A 44 -13.69 -2.80 15.23
CA PRO A 44 -15.09 -2.99 14.81
C PRO A 44 -15.74 -1.72 14.25
N ASP A 45 -15.23 -0.54 14.60
CA ASP A 45 -15.80 0.76 14.22
C ASP A 45 -15.30 1.27 12.85
N MET A 46 -14.50 0.50 12.11
CA MET A 46 -14.07 0.90 10.75
C MET A 46 -15.29 1.18 9.88
N THR A 47 -15.31 2.29 9.15
CA THR A 47 -16.35 2.64 8.18
C THR A 47 -15.93 2.27 6.76
N LEU A 48 -16.82 2.41 5.77
CA LEU A 48 -16.48 2.19 4.36
C LEU A 48 -15.32 3.07 3.87
N GLU A 49 -15.09 4.22 4.49
CA GLU A 49 -13.96 5.11 4.16
C GLU A 49 -12.59 4.45 4.39
N TRP A 50 -12.53 3.38 5.20
CA TRP A 50 -11.31 2.60 5.42
C TRP A 50 -10.97 1.67 4.25
N VAL A 51 -11.93 1.38 3.37
CA VAL A 51 -11.76 0.41 2.27
C VAL A 51 -11.96 1.03 0.88
N ILE A 52 -12.35 2.30 0.81
CA ILE A 52 -12.44 3.05 -0.45
C ILE A 52 -11.07 3.65 -0.76
N CYS A 53 -10.40 3.17 -1.82
CA CYS A 53 -9.05 3.61 -2.19
C CYS A 53 -8.78 3.48 -3.70
N ASP A 54 -8.19 4.51 -4.29
CA ASP A 54 -7.75 4.55 -5.70
C ASP A 54 -6.25 4.19 -5.86
N GLY A 55 -5.65 3.64 -4.81
CA GLY A 55 -4.27 3.13 -4.83
C GLY A 55 -3.30 4.02 -4.05
N CYS A 56 -2.23 3.42 -3.51
CA CYS A 56 -1.31 4.09 -2.59
C CYS A 56 -0.58 5.28 -3.24
N ILE A 57 -0.27 5.21 -4.54
CA ILE A 57 0.48 6.24 -5.27
C ILE A 57 -0.47 7.29 -5.90
N ALA A 58 -1.79 7.10 -5.80
CA ALA A 58 -2.74 8.05 -6.37
C ALA A 58 -2.59 9.44 -5.74
N VAL A 59 -2.49 10.47 -6.59
CA VAL A 59 -2.47 11.88 -6.20
C VAL A 59 -3.83 12.49 -6.55
N GLY A 60 -4.56 12.95 -5.53
CA GLY A 60 -5.88 13.58 -5.71
C GLY A 60 -7.08 12.63 -5.88
N GLY A 61 -6.88 11.32 -5.75
CA GLY A 61 -7.95 10.31 -5.73
C GLY A 61 -8.51 10.02 -4.34
N ARG A 62 -9.48 9.09 -4.27
CA ARG A 62 -10.00 8.58 -2.99
C ARG A 62 -8.89 7.80 -2.30
N LEU A 63 -8.67 8.10 -1.03
CA LEU A 63 -7.65 7.44 -0.22
C LEU A 63 -8.32 6.84 0.99
N SER A 64 -8.06 5.57 1.27
CA SER A 64 -8.58 4.98 2.49
C SER A 64 -8.00 5.71 3.70
N THR A 65 -8.75 5.78 4.80
CA THR A 65 -8.30 6.39 6.07
C THR A 65 -6.90 5.88 6.46
N HIS A 66 -6.67 4.57 6.35
CA HIS A 66 -5.39 3.95 6.64
C HIS A 66 -4.24 4.50 5.76
N CYS A 67 -4.48 4.71 4.46
CA CYS A 67 -3.47 5.29 3.58
C CYS A 67 -3.27 6.79 3.83
N GLY A 68 -4.30 7.51 4.31
CA GLY A 68 -4.21 8.91 4.73
C GLY A 68 -3.29 9.12 5.95
N GLU A 69 -3.27 8.17 6.87
CA GLU A 69 -2.46 8.23 8.10
C GLU A 69 -1.12 7.47 7.98
N CYS A 70 -0.84 6.89 6.81
CA CYS A 70 0.33 6.05 6.62
C CYS A 70 1.63 6.86 6.60
N ALA A 71 2.43 6.75 7.67
CA ALA A 71 3.72 7.42 7.79
C ALA A 71 4.73 7.04 6.69
N ILE A 72 4.67 5.79 6.17
CA ILE A 72 5.52 5.34 5.06
C ILE A 72 5.16 6.10 3.79
N ARG A 73 3.86 6.22 3.48
CA ARG A 73 3.38 6.95 2.31
C ARG A 73 3.72 8.44 2.42
N ALA A 74 3.44 9.06 3.57
CA ALA A 74 3.76 10.47 3.80
C ALA A 74 5.26 10.75 3.58
N CYS A 75 6.13 9.89 4.11
CA CYS A 75 7.58 9.99 3.89
C CYS A 75 7.97 9.83 2.42
N ALA A 76 7.39 8.86 1.70
CA ALA A 76 7.68 8.65 0.29
C ALA A 76 7.25 9.84 -0.58
N MET A 77 6.07 10.41 -0.30
CA MET A 77 5.57 11.62 -0.98
C MET A 77 6.44 12.84 -0.69
N GLU A 78 6.85 13.05 0.57
CA GLU A 78 7.75 14.15 0.96
C GLU A 78 9.11 14.06 0.24
N LYS A 79 9.65 12.84 0.11
CA LYS A 79 10.92 12.58 -0.58
C LYS A 79 10.80 12.51 -2.10
N GLY A 80 9.58 12.52 -2.65
CA GLY A 80 9.34 12.36 -4.09
C GLY A 80 9.84 11.02 -4.64
N VAL A 81 9.75 9.94 -3.86
CA VAL A 81 10.13 8.59 -4.30
C VAL A 81 8.90 7.73 -4.57
N ASP A 82 8.90 7.00 -5.68
CA ASP A 82 7.77 6.14 -6.07
C ASP A 82 7.57 5.00 -5.05
N THR A 83 8.67 4.37 -4.64
CA THR A 83 8.67 3.35 -3.60
C THR A 83 9.86 3.49 -2.66
N CYS A 84 9.76 2.90 -1.47
CA CYS A 84 10.89 2.86 -0.55
C CYS A 84 12.13 2.17 -1.14
N GLY A 85 12.00 1.33 -2.19
CA GLY A 85 13.14 0.73 -2.89
C GLY A 85 14.00 1.77 -3.63
N HIS A 86 13.39 2.88 -4.07
CA HIS A 86 14.06 4.03 -4.68
C HIS A 86 14.70 4.97 -3.64
N CYS A 87 14.40 4.79 -2.36
CA CYS A 87 14.93 5.63 -1.29
C CYS A 87 16.40 5.29 -1.02
N VAL A 88 17.25 6.32 -0.85
CA VAL A 88 18.64 6.13 -0.41
C VAL A 88 18.71 5.51 1.00
N ASP A 89 17.77 5.91 1.88
CA ASP A 89 17.64 5.42 3.26
C ASP A 89 16.75 4.16 3.36
N TYR A 90 16.73 3.33 2.32
CA TYR A 90 15.91 2.13 2.29
C TYR A 90 16.21 1.20 3.48
N ALA A 91 15.18 0.52 3.97
CA ALA A 91 15.16 -0.28 5.20
C ALA A 91 15.34 0.51 6.51
N CYS A 92 15.06 1.82 6.51
CA CYS A 92 14.98 2.63 7.74
C CYS A 92 13.80 2.25 8.66
N ASP A 93 13.81 2.81 9.88
CA ASP A 93 12.85 2.52 10.95
C ASP A 93 11.38 2.75 10.57
N LYS A 94 11.11 3.66 9.63
CA LYS A 94 9.74 3.95 9.18
C LYS A 94 9.11 2.78 8.43
N VAL A 95 9.91 1.96 7.75
CA VAL A 95 9.41 0.86 6.90
C VAL A 95 9.80 -0.51 7.46
N SER A 96 10.88 -0.61 8.25
CA SER A 96 11.44 -1.87 8.75
C SER A 96 10.42 -2.74 9.49
N GLY A 97 9.54 -2.14 10.30
CA GLY A 97 8.47 -2.85 11.00
C GLY A 97 7.51 -3.58 10.04
N LEU A 98 7.08 -2.91 8.97
CA LEU A 98 6.24 -3.51 7.93
C LEU A 98 7.00 -4.59 7.17
N LEU A 99 8.28 -4.37 6.84
CA LEU A 99 9.09 -5.34 6.12
C LEU A 99 9.34 -6.63 6.91
N ASN A 100 9.38 -6.53 8.25
CA ASN A 100 9.50 -7.70 9.12
C ASN A 100 8.17 -8.45 9.23
N ALA A 101 7.04 -7.74 9.27
CA ALA A 101 5.71 -8.34 9.31
C ALA A 101 5.27 -8.92 7.96
N VAL A 102 5.72 -8.33 6.86
CA VAL A 102 5.35 -8.69 5.49
C VAL A 102 6.61 -8.92 4.64
N PRO A 103 7.22 -10.11 4.72
CA PRO A 103 8.44 -10.44 3.97
C PRO A 103 8.28 -10.31 2.45
N ALA A 104 7.07 -10.51 1.93
CA ALA A 104 6.77 -10.32 0.50
C ALA A 104 6.99 -8.86 0.06
N ALA A 105 6.60 -7.88 0.87
CA ALA A 105 6.82 -6.47 0.59
C ALA A 105 8.32 -6.13 0.55
N ARG A 106 9.11 -6.74 1.45
CA ARG A 106 10.58 -6.64 1.43
C ARG A 106 11.15 -7.19 0.12
N ALA A 107 10.74 -8.39 -0.28
CA ALA A 107 11.22 -9.01 -1.51
C ALA A 107 10.94 -8.11 -2.75
N THR A 108 9.75 -7.51 -2.82
CA THR A 108 9.38 -6.55 -3.88
C THR A 108 10.31 -5.35 -3.89
N LEU A 109 10.51 -4.68 -2.75
CA LEU A 109 11.35 -3.48 -2.67
C LEU A 109 12.84 -3.78 -2.91
N ASP A 110 13.32 -4.92 -2.44
CA ASP A 110 14.70 -5.38 -2.69
C ASP A 110 14.93 -5.66 -4.18
N ALA A 111 13.94 -6.22 -4.88
CA ALA A 111 14.00 -6.41 -6.33
C ALA A 111 14.06 -5.07 -7.07
N ILE A 112 13.15 -4.14 -6.75
CA ILE A 112 13.15 -2.79 -7.33
C ILE A 112 14.51 -2.12 -7.12
N ARG A 113 15.08 -2.18 -5.91
CA ARG A 113 16.38 -1.58 -5.61
C ARG A 113 17.52 -2.19 -6.43
N ARG A 114 17.52 -3.51 -6.60
CA ARG A 114 18.53 -4.20 -7.43
C ARG A 114 18.46 -3.77 -8.89
N ASP A 115 17.26 -3.64 -9.44
CA ASP A 115 17.07 -3.28 -10.85
C ASP A 115 17.54 -1.83 -11.12
N ILE A 116 17.31 -0.91 -10.18
CA ILE A 116 17.83 0.46 -10.25
C ILE A 116 19.37 0.45 -10.26
N GLY A 117 19.99 -0.33 -9.37
CA GLY A 117 21.45 -0.42 -9.26
C GLY A 117 22.12 -1.13 -10.44
N ALA A 118 21.42 -2.01 -11.15
CA ALA A 118 21.91 -2.71 -12.33
C ALA A 118 21.85 -1.87 -13.61
N THR A 119 21.12 -0.76 -13.60
CA THR A 119 20.93 0.13 -14.75
C THR A 119 21.88 1.35 -14.72
N SER A 120 22.83 1.37 -13.76
CA SER A 120 23.84 2.43 -13.57
C SER A 120 25.21 2.05 -14.12
#